data_AF-A0A934LJK2-F1
#
_entry.id   AF-A0A934LJK2-F1
#
_cell.length_a   1.000
_cell.length_b   1.000
_cell.length_c   1.000
_cell.angle_alpha   90.00
_cell.angle_beta   90.00
_cell.angle_gamma   90.00
#
_symmetry.space_group_name_H-M   'P 1'
#
loop_
_entity.id
_entity.type
_entity.pdbx_description
1 polymer ?
#
loop_
_entity_poly.entity_id
_entity_poly.type
_entity_poly.pdbx_seq_one_letter_code
_entity_poly.pdbx_strand_id
1 'polypeptide(L)'
;MKNPVDEYFRSKRALNLLHADNGIVARSALRFHYFNYRLSDGINGEKVLAKLPILDKDVDVFCDTNIFAAPRLSLVKSLLKHRKVFVVAEAVSELLDFRARPAPSQVARELLDLIFDRGQLTTAIEVFDYHGLSDYRRAIIYYVTLLHIRKTVLRPFIREFNERHGRMPIGRERAELYKQAFLSPRATRLANKGDPNNRFTDEVTVVTAVIHSLINQRDVVLLSFDADIFDQFYKLTSLLRDDYASFRLADDYIENANRYGTKYCLGNYEDLDPLLLDKHASFAVERPHHLGYLLPEHPTNRLIHVIAPEAGGSGMWWAGMEEMRQLLSIKETTFGRNTVRHGDKNAYITLMPCIERPQLPKKKTYAFFLSDQTLKVQWMNSGILAPLRISNADFMRAVADVETPRRF
;
A
#
# COMPACT_ATOMS: atom_id res chain seq x y z
N MET A 1 -13.71 5.31 28.74
CA MET A 1 -12.24 5.27 28.61
C MET A 1 -11.83 6.13 27.42
N LYS A 2 -10.91 7.08 27.60
CA LYS A 2 -10.37 7.88 26.49
C LYS A 2 -9.54 6.95 25.60
N ASN A 3 -9.63 7.14 24.28
CA ASN A 3 -8.88 6.34 23.31
C ASN A 3 -7.37 6.64 23.46
N PRO A 4 -6.52 5.66 23.82
CA PRO A 4 -5.07 5.88 23.99
C PRO A 4 -4.40 6.43 22.74
N VAL A 5 -4.97 6.14 21.57
CA VAL A 5 -4.54 6.69 20.27
C VAL A 5 -4.83 8.19 20.21
N ASP A 6 -6.02 8.63 20.62
CA ASP A 6 -6.36 10.07 20.68
C ASP A 6 -5.51 10.83 21.72
N GLU A 7 -5.06 10.16 22.79
CA GLU A 7 -4.21 10.74 23.83
C GLU A 7 -2.71 10.76 23.44
N TYR A 8 -2.24 9.73 22.74
CA TYR A 8 -0.94 9.71 22.05
C TYR A 8 -0.86 10.84 21.01
N PHE A 9 -1.90 11.03 20.22
CA PHE A 9 -1.98 12.14 19.28
C PHE A 9 -1.98 13.48 20.01
N ARG A 10 -2.83 13.70 21.03
CA ARG A 10 -2.85 14.94 21.84
C ARG A 10 -1.49 15.34 22.44
N SER A 11 -0.63 14.38 22.76
CA SER A 11 0.66 14.63 23.44
C SER A 11 1.83 14.92 22.49
N LYS A 12 1.85 14.40 21.25
CA LYS A 12 2.88 14.68 20.23
C LYS A 12 2.48 15.91 19.38
N ARG A 13 2.88 17.10 19.86
CA ARG A 13 2.37 18.42 19.44
C ARG A 13 2.64 18.89 18.00
N ALA A 14 3.38 18.18 17.15
CA ALA A 14 3.69 18.66 15.79
C ALA A 14 2.72 18.19 14.69
N LEU A 15 2.11 17.00 14.82
CA LEU A 15 1.27 16.38 13.77
C LEU A 15 -0.24 16.37 14.05
N ASN A 16 -0.69 16.79 15.25
CA ASN A 16 -2.10 17.09 15.57
C ASN A 16 -2.76 18.17 14.71
N LEU A 17 -1.99 18.80 13.84
CA LEU A 17 -2.29 20.06 13.22
C LEU A 17 -3.14 19.92 11.94
N LEU A 18 -3.57 18.71 11.59
CA LEU A 18 -4.43 18.40 10.42
C LEU A 18 -5.80 17.82 10.81
N HIS A 19 -6.20 17.93 12.09
CA HIS A 19 -7.57 17.63 12.49
C HIS A 19 -8.53 18.69 11.95
N ALA A 20 -9.21 18.39 10.84
CA ALA A 20 -10.51 18.96 10.55
C ALA A 20 -11.57 18.21 11.38
N ASP A 21 -12.47 18.94 12.03
CA ASP A 21 -13.56 18.41 12.85
C ASP A 21 -14.56 17.52 12.06
N ASN A 22 -14.42 17.46 10.73
CA ASN A 22 -15.34 16.78 9.80
C ASN A 22 -14.78 15.52 9.12
N GLY A 23 -13.68 14.94 9.61
CA GLY A 23 -13.06 13.77 8.96
C GLY A 23 -13.90 12.49 9.02
N ILE A 24 -14.03 11.78 7.89
CA ILE A 24 -14.64 10.44 7.84
C ILE A 24 -13.60 9.43 8.35
N VAL A 25 -13.90 8.78 9.48
CA VAL A 25 -13.13 7.64 9.99
C VAL A 25 -13.63 6.38 9.28
N ALA A 26 -12.85 5.85 8.36
CA ALA A 26 -13.12 4.54 7.78
C ALA A 26 -12.73 3.47 8.80
N ARG A 27 -13.72 2.86 9.46
CA ARG A 27 -13.50 1.73 10.37
C ARG A 27 -13.26 0.47 9.56
N SER A 28 -12.18 -0.25 9.84
CA SER A 28 -11.97 -1.58 9.29
C SER A 28 -13.05 -2.55 9.78
N ALA A 29 -13.40 -3.53 8.93
CA ALA A 29 -14.21 -4.70 9.31
C ALA A 29 -13.63 -5.46 10.53
N LEU A 30 -12.30 -5.42 10.67
CA LEU A 30 -11.59 -5.93 11.83
C LEU A 30 -11.51 -4.78 12.84
N ARG A 31 -12.16 -4.91 14.01
CA ARG A 31 -12.16 -3.92 15.11
C ARG A 31 -10.77 -3.82 15.76
N PHE A 32 -9.77 -3.38 15.00
CA PHE A 32 -8.49 -2.92 15.53
C PHE A 32 -8.60 -1.43 15.78
N HIS A 33 -8.58 -1.02 17.04
CA HIS A 33 -8.56 0.40 17.41
C HIS A 33 -7.25 1.11 16.99
N TYR A 34 -6.24 0.35 16.54
CA TYR A 34 -4.91 0.85 16.18
C TYR A 34 -4.70 1.08 14.67
N PHE A 35 -5.59 0.57 13.81
CA PHE A 35 -5.49 0.74 12.36
C PHE A 35 -6.65 1.60 11.84
N ASN A 36 -6.67 2.86 12.28
CA ASN A 36 -7.65 3.82 11.79
C ASN A 36 -7.08 4.55 10.58
N TYR A 37 -7.84 4.56 9.49
CA TYR A 37 -7.66 5.55 8.44
C TYR A 37 -8.60 6.71 8.75
N ARG A 38 -8.06 7.93 8.76
CA ARG A 38 -8.89 9.12 8.73
C ARG A 38 -8.63 9.83 7.41
N LEU A 39 -9.67 9.88 6.59
CA LEU A 39 -9.72 10.82 5.48
C LEU A 39 -10.05 12.17 6.08
N SER A 40 -9.15 13.14 5.91
CA SER A 40 -9.42 14.53 6.24
C SER A 40 -9.59 15.29 4.93
N ASP A 41 -10.82 15.68 4.64
CA ASP A 41 -11.11 16.67 3.61
C ASP A 41 -10.88 18.07 4.18
N GLY A 42 -10.41 18.99 3.35
CA GLY A 42 -10.18 20.38 3.76
C GLY A 42 -8.82 20.63 4.41
N ILE A 43 -7.78 19.85 4.08
CA ILE A 43 -6.41 20.27 4.40
C ILE A 43 -6.14 21.52 3.58
N ASN A 44 -5.98 22.67 4.24
CA ASN A 44 -5.56 23.87 3.52
C ASN A 44 -4.06 23.75 3.20
N GLY A 45 -3.71 23.65 1.92
CA GLY A 45 -2.34 23.62 1.41
C GLY A 45 -1.48 24.80 1.87
N GLU A 46 -2.08 25.98 2.11
CA GLU A 46 -1.38 27.10 2.75
C GLU A 46 -0.95 26.76 4.17
N LYS A 47 -1.75 25.99 4.92
CA LYS A 47 -1.38 25.47 6.25
C LYS A 47 -0.31 24.40 6.16
N VAL A 48 -0.25 23.61 5.07
CA VAL A 48 0.84 22.65 4.84
C VAL A 48 2.14 23.42 4.59
N LEU A 49 2.12 24.39 3.68
CA LEU A 49 3.25 25.28 3.38
C LEU A 49 3.75 26.05 4.59
N ALA A 50 2.85 26.61 5.40
CA ALA A 50 3.20 27.31 6.62
C ALA A 50 3.78 26.37 7.70
N LYS A 51 3.48 25.07 7.62
CA LYS A 51 3.98 24.06 8.56
C LYS A 51 5.28 23.41 8.11
N LEU A 52 5.59 23.40 6.81
CA LEU A 52 6.83 22.83 6.29
C LEU A 52 8.07 23.31 7.06
N PRO A 53 8.25 24.60 7.41
CA PRO A 53 9.42 25.05 8.17
C PRO A 53 9.48 24.50 9.60
N ILE A 54 8.32 24.25 10.22
CA ILE A 54 8.18 23.83 11.62
C ILE A 54 7.89 22.33 11.81
N LEU A 55 7.85 21.55 10.73
CA LEU A 55 7.86 20.09 10.84
C LEU A 55 9.06 19.65 11.67
N ASP A 56 8.92 18.60 12.46
CA ASP A 56 10.05 18.06 13.20
C ASP A 56 11.19 17.69 12.23
N LYS A 57 12.45 17.86 12.65
CA LYS A 57 13.61 17.43 11.86
C LYS A 57 13.65 15.92 11.67
N ASP A 58 12.87 15.20 12.46
CA ASP A 58 12.69 13.75 12.39
C ASP A 58 11.58 13.29 11.43
N VAL A 59 11.00 14.21 10.64
CA VAL A 59 10.03 13.90 9.59
C VAL A 59 10.70 13.94 8.22
N ASP A 60 10.67 12.82 7.51
CA ASP A 60 11.17 12.73 6.15
C ASP A 60 10.06 13.05 5.15
N VAL A 61 10.38 13.82 4.10
CA VAL A 61 9.39 14.29 3.12
C VAL A 61 9.64 13.63 1.76
N PHE A 62 8.76 12.72 1.37
CA PHE A 62 8.77 12.10 0.04
C PHE A 62 7.91 12.92 -0.92
N CYS A 63 8.33 13.03 -2.18
CA CYS A 63 7.60 13.74 -3.22
C CYS A 63 7.44 12.87 -4.46
N ASP A 64 6.22 12.86 -4.97
CA ASP A 64 5.91 12.37 -6.32
C ASP A 64 6.29 13.43 -7.39
N THR A 65 6.44 13.02 -8.65
CA THR A 65 6.87 13.90 -9.75
C THR A 65 5.89 15.03 -10.01
N ASN A 66 4.60 14.81 -9.76
CA ASN A 66 3.59 15.85 -9.95
C ASN A 66 3.78 17.07 -9.02
N ILE A 67 4.49 16.95 -7.90
CA ILE A 67 4.81 18.08 -7.04
C ILE A 67 5.63 19.12 -7.81
N PHE A 68 6.48 18.65 -8.73
CA PHE A 68 7.38 19.42 -9.56
C PHE A 68 6.72 19.91 -10.86
N ALA A 69 5.49 20.45 -10.78
CA ALA A 69 4.80 21.05 -11.91
C ALA A 69 4.85 22.59 -11.88
N ALA A 70 4.86 23.23 -13.06
CA ALA A 70 4.98 24.70 -13.18
C ALA A 70 3.95 25.50 -12.36
N PRO A 71 2.65 25.13 -12.31
CA PRO A 71 1.68 25.83 -11.46
C PRO A 71 2.00 25.78 -9.96
N ARG A 72 2.93 24.91 -9.53
CA ARG A 72 3.29 24.63 -8.14
C ARG A 72 4.65 25.23 -7.77
N LEU A 73 5.22 26.12 -8.59
CA LEU A 73 6.55 26.69 -8.36
C LEU A 73 6.72 27.30 -6.95
N SER A 74 5.72 28.01 -6.43
CA SER A 74 5.78 28.61 -5.09
C SER A 74 5.91 27.55 -3.99
N LEU A 75 5.20 26.42 -4.12
CA LEU A 75 5.31 25.28 -3.24
C LEU A 75 6.70 24.65 -3.32
N VAL A 76 7.19 24.38 -4.53
CA VAL A 76 8.53 23.76 -4.72
C VAL A 76 9.63 24.65 -4.16
N LYS A 77 9.57 25.97 -4.38
CA LYS A 77 10.51 26.94 -3.78
C LYS A 77 10.52 26.87 -2.26
N SER A 78 9.34 26.89 -1.64
CA SER A 78 9.22 26.81 -0.19
C SER A 78 9.77 25.48 0.34
N LEU A 79 9.40 24.38 -0.32
CA LEU A 79 9.79 23.04 0.06
C LEU A 79 11.30 22.86 0.04
N LEU A 80 11.95 23.15 -1.10
CA LEU A 80 13.40 22.96 -1.26
C LEU A 80 14.24 23.97 -0.45
N LYS A 81 13.67 25.12 -0.09
CA LYS A 81 14.31 26.08 0.82
C LYS A 81 14.38 25.56 2.25
N HIS A 82 13.38 24.80 2.68
CA HIS A 82 13.18 24.46 4.09
C HIS A 82 13.47 23.00 4.43
N ARG A 83 13.42 22.10 3.44
CA ARG A 83 13.55 20.66 3.67
C ARG A 83 14.37 20.01 2.56
N LYS A 84 15.12 18.98 2.95
CA LYS A 84 15.58 17.96 2.01
C LYS A 84 14.38 17.09 1.67
N VAL A 85 14.17 16.82 0.39
CA VAL A 85 13.05 15.97 -0.07
C VAL A 85 13.58 14.70 -0.69
N PHE A 86 12.86 13.61 -0.52
CA PHE A 86 13.18 12.31 -1.08
C PHE A 86 12.32 12.08 -2.32
N VAL A 87 12.94 11.65 -3.41
CA VAL A 87 12.27 11.18 -4.63
C VAL A 87 12.82 9.81 -5.00
N VAL A 88 11.97 8.90 -5.46
CA VAL A 88 12.46 7.57 -5.90
C VAL A 88 13.19 7.68 -7.25
N ALA A 89 14.06 6.72 -7.54
CA ALA A 89 14.84 6.71 -8.79
C ALA A 89 13.95 6.75 -10.05
N GLU A 90 12.80 6.09 -10.03
CA GLU A 90 11.81 6.09 -11.10
C GLU A 90 11.24 7.50 -11.35
N ALA A 91 11.01 8.27 -10.28
CA ALA A 91 10.57 9.65 -10.34
C ALA A 91 11.67 10.56 -10.92
N VAL A 92 12.94 10.29 -10.65
CA VAL A 92 14.05 11.02 -11.28
C VAL A 92 14.03 10.88 -12.79
N SER A 93 13.77 9.67 -13.31
CA SER A 93 13.64 9.46 -14.76
C SER A 93 12.55 10.34 -15.36
N GLU A 94 11.41 10.49 -14.68
CA GLU A 94 10.32 11.36 -15.13
C GLU A 94 10.69 12.85 -15.08
N LEU A 95 11.45 13.28 -14.06
CA LEU A 95 11.96 14.65 -13.98
C LEU A 95 12.99 14.95 -15.09
N LEU A 96 13.83 13.97 -15.44
CA LEU A 96 14.77 14.08 -16.55
C LEU A 96 14.02 14.16 -17.89
N ASP A 97 12.99 13.34 -18.09
CA ASP A 97 12.09 13.43 -19.25
C ASP A 97 11.42 14.80 -19.33
N PHE A 98 11.02 15.37 -18.19
CA PHE A 98 10.42 16.70 -18.12
C PHE A 98 11.42 17.79 -18.52
N ARG A 99 12.67 17.69 -18.07
CA ARG A 99 13.75 18.63 -18.44
C ARG A 99 14.12 18.56 -19.92
N ALA A 100 14.08 17.38 -20.53
CA ALA A 100 14.44 17.20 -21.94
C ALA A 100 13.46 17.90 -22.90
N ARG A 101 12.25 18.25 -22.43
CA ARG A 101 11.24 18.93 -23.23
C ARG A 101 11.49 20.44 -23.26
N PRO A 102 11.21 21.14 -24.38
CA PRO A 102 11.24 22.59 -24.41
C PRO A 102 10.32 23.19 -23.35
N ALA A 103 10.86 24.04 -22.48
CA ALA A 103 10.08 24.66 -21.41
C ALA A 103 9.05 25.64 -21.99
N PRO A 104 7.74 25.38 -21.83
CA PRO A 104 6.70 26.14 -22.54
C PRO A 104 6.48 27.56 -21.97
N SER A 105 7.06 27.87 -20.81
CA SER A 105 6.87 29.16 -20.13
C SER A 105 8.09 29.55 -19.30
N GLN A 106 8.16 30.82 -18.89
CA GLN A 106 9.19 31.30 -17.96
C GLN A 106 9.10 30.59 -16.60
N VAL A 107 7.89 30.31 -16.12
CA VAL A 107 7.64 29.59 -14.87
C VAL A 107 8.18 28.16 -14.94
N ALA A 108 8.03 27.49 -16.08
CA ALA A 108 8.59 26.16 -16.28
C ALA A 108 10.12 26.17 -16.30
N ARG A 109 10.74 27.19 -16.92
CA ARG A 109 12.21 27.37 -16.89
C ARG A 109 12.72 27.58 -15.46
N GLU A 110 12.08 28.48 -14.73
CA GLU A 110 12.43 28.77 -13.34
C GLU A 110 12.27 27.54 -12.43
N LEU A 111 11.23 26.73 -12.67
CA LEU A 111 11.07 25.46 -11.96
C LEU A 111 12.22 24.48 -12.29
N LEU A 112 12.60 24.36 -13.56
CA LEU A 112 13.71 23.50 -13.97
C LEU A 112 15.04 23.98 -13.36
N ASP A 113 15.31 25.29 -13.34
CA ASP A 113 16.52 25.85 -12.72
C ASP A 113 16.57 25.59 -11.20
N LEU A 114 15.39 25.55 -10.55
CA LEU A 114 15.29 25.22 -9.14
C LEU A 114 15.53 23.73 -8.85
N ILE A 115 15.03 22.85 -9.71
CA ILE A 115 15.20 21.39 -9.58
C ILE A 115 16.60 20.96 -10.01
N PHE A 116 17.16 21.62 -11.02
CA PHE A 116 18.42 21.26 -11.65
C PHE A 116 19.47 22.37 -11.55
N ASP A 117 20.35 22.29 -10.55
CA ASP A 117 21.50 23.19 -10.44
C ASP A 117 22.60 22.75 -11.42
N ARG A 118 22.99 23.63 -12.35
CA ARG A 118 23.98 23.37 -13.41
C ARG A 118 23.71 22.08 -14.20
N GLY A 119 22.43 21.75 -14.35
CA GLY A 119 22.01 20.56 -15.07
C GLY A 119 22.19 19.24 -14.31
N GLN A 120 22.37 19.28 -12.99
CA GLN A 120 22.28 18.12 -12.10
C GLN A 120 21.14 18.35 -11.11
N LEU A 121 20.52 17.29 -10.58
CA LEU A 121 19.53 17.46 -9.52
C LEU A 121 20.14 18.24 -8.34
N THR A 122 19.40 19.22 -7.84
CA THR A 122 19.81 20.01 -6.68
C THR A 122 20.05 19.12 -5.46
N THR A 123 21.01 19.48 -4.62
CA THR A 123 21.34 18.74 -3.38
C THR A 123 20.19 18.75 -2.36
N ALA A 124 19.19 19.62 -2.54
CA ALA A 124 17.96 19.61 -1.76
C ALA A 124 17.03 18.43 -2.09
N ILE A 125 17.23 17.77 -3.24
CA ILE A 125 16.51 16.57 -3.65
C ILE A 125 17.44 15.37 -3.45
N GLU A 126 17.11 14.52 -2.49
CA GLU A 126 17.74 13.22 -2.29
C GLU A 126 17.05 12.18 -3.17
N VAL A 127 17.85 11.53 -4.02
CA VAL A 127 17.38 10.36 -4.75
C VAL A 127 17.40 9.19 -3.79
N PHE A 128 16.20 8.75 -3.40
CA PHE A 128 16.03 7.57 -2.59
C PHE A 128 16.02 6.36 -3.52
N ASP A 129 17.14 5.66 -3.49
CA ASP A 129 17.23 4.35 -4.09
C ASP A 129 16.79 3.31 -3.06
N TYR A 130 15.83 2.45 -3.40
CA TYR A 130 15.44 1.33 -2.53
C TYR A 130 16.61 0.36 -2.31
N HIS A 131 17.73 0.47 -3.04
CA HIS A 131 19.00 -0.16 -2.69
C HIS A 131 19.52 0.24 -1.29
N GLY A 132 19.18 1.43 -0.78
CA GLY A 132 19.43 1.82 0.62
C GLY A 132 18.62 1.01 1.65
N LEU A 133 17.59 0.29 1.19
CA LEU A 133 16.80 -0.68 1.95
C LEU A 133 17.10 -2.12 1.48
N SER A 134 18.36 -2.40 1.13
CA SER A 134 18.78 -3.66 0.52
C SER A 134 18.33 -4.91 1.28
N ASP A 135 18.31 -4.87 2.62
CA ASP A 135 17.84 -5.96 3.49
C ASP A 135 16.32 -6.21 3.42
N TYR A 136 15.57 -5.38 2.69
CA TYR A 136 14.12 -5.47 2.52
C TYR A 136 13.71 -5.36 1.04
N ARG A 137 14.66 -5.55 0.12
CA ARG A 137 14.46 -5.35 -1.32
C ARG A 137 13.35 -6.23 -1.88
N ARG A 138 13.31 -7.52 -1.55
CA ARG A 138 12.25 -8.44 -2.01
C ARG A 138 10.92 -8.14 -1.37
N ALA A 139 10.90 -7.70 -0.11
CA ALA A 139 9.66 -7.23 0.52
C ALA A 139 9.08 -6.00 -0.19
N ILE A 140 9.92 -5.03 -0.56
CA ILE A 140 9.54 -3.86 -1.36
C ILE A 140 8.98 -4.31 -2.71
N ILE A 141 9.73 -5.13 -3.45
CA ILE A 141 9.32 -5.61 -4.77
C ILE A 141 8.00 -6.40 -4.69
N TYR A 142 7.82 -7.22 -3.66
CA TYR A 142 6.58 -7.94 -3.41
C TYR A 142 5.39 -6.99 -3.33
N TYR A 143 5.45 -5.95 -2.49
CA TYR A 143 4.35 -5.00 -2.36
C TYR A 143 4.16 -4.12 -3.61
N VAL A 144 5.26 -3.68 -4.25
CA VAL A 144 5.18 -2.96 -5.54
C VAL A 144 4.45 -3.80 -6.57
N THR A 145 4.76 -5.10 -6.64
CA THR A 145 4.10 -6.01 -7.59
C THR A 145 2.62 -6.19 -7.28
N LEU A 146 2.24 -6.35 -6.00
CA LEU A 146 0.84 -6.42 -5.61
C LEU A 146 0.06 -5.16 -6.00
N LEU A 147 0.62 -3.98 -5.76
CA LEU A 147 -0.03 -2.72 -6.13
C LEU A 147 -0.13 -2.56 -7.65
N HIS A 148 0.90 -2.97 -8.39
CA HIS A 148 0.94 -2.87 -9.84
C HIS A 148 -0.02 -3.85 -10.54
N ILE A 149 -0.25 -5.04 -9.97
CA ILE A 149 -1.24 -6.00 -10.48
C ILE A 149 -2.60 -5.33 -10.70
N ARG A 150 -2.98 -4.36 -9.87
CA ARG A 150 -4.24 -3.61 -9.99
C ARG A 150 -4.33 -2.82 -11.30
N LYS A 151 -3.21 -2.34 -11.84
CA LYS A 151 -3.15 -1.66 -13.15
C LYS A 151 -3.20 -2.66 -14.31
N THR A 152 -2.73 -3.89 -14.12
CA THR A 152 -2.55 -4.87 -15.20
C THR A 152 -3.56 -6.02 -15.21
N VAL A 153 -4.39 -6.15 -14.18
CA VAL A 153 -5.34 -7.27 -13.98
C VAL A 153 -6.25 -7.52 -15.18
N LEU A 154 -6.59 -6.50 -15.96
CA LEU A 154 -7.45 -6.63 -17.13
C LEU A 154 -6.73 -7.08 -18.40
N ARG A 155 -5.39 -7.05 -18.44
CA ARG A 155 -4.63 -7.37 -19.66
C ARG A 155 -4.95 -8.78 -20.21
N PRO A 156 -5.03 -9.85 -19.38
CA PRO A 156 -5.38 -11.18 -19.88
C PRO A 156 -6.78 -11.22 -20.50
N PHE A 157 -7.77 -10.61 -19.84
CA PHE A 157 -9.16 -10.55 -20.30
C PHE A 157 -9.29 -9.76 -21.62
N ILE A 158 -8.61 -8.62 -21.74
CA ILE A 158 -8.58 -7.82 -22.96
C ILE A 158 -7.91 -8.58 -24.10
N ARG A 159 -6.81 -9.30 -23.81
CA ARG A 159 -6.11 -10.12 -24.81
C ARG A 159 -7.00 -11.24 -25.32
N GLU A 160 -7.62 -12.01 -24.42
CA GLU A 160 -8.55 -13.09 -24.76
C GLU A 160 -9.74 -12.57 -25.58
N PHE A 161 -10.28 -11.40 -25.22
CA PHE A 161 -11.33 -10.75 -26.00
C PHE A 161 -10.85 -10.39 -27.41
N ASN A 162 -9.67 -9.78 -27.53
CA ASN A 162 -9.10 -9.38 -28.82
C ASN A 162 -8.78 -10.58 -29.71
N GLU A 163 -8.27 -11.67 -29.13
CA GLU A 163 -8.02 -12.94 -29.84
C GLU A 163 -9.32 -13.54 -30.39
N ARG A 164 -10.43 -13.44 -29.66
CA ARG A 164 -11.75 -13.97 -30.09
C ARG A 164 -12.47 -13.08 -31.10
N HIS A 165 -12.37 -11.76 -30.96
CA HIS A 165 -13.20 -10.80 -31.70
C HIS A 165 -12.43 -9.97 -32.73
N GLY A 166 -11.10 -10.05 -32.76
CA GLY A 166 -10.24 -9.27 -33.66
C GLY A 166 -10.24 -7.76 -33.40
N ARG A 167 -10.73 -7.31 -32.24
CA ARG A 167 -10.79 -5.89 -31.84
C ARG A 167 -10.79 -5.72 -30.32
N MET A 168 -10.52 -4.49 -29.88
CA MET A 168 -10.61 -4.10 -28.48
C MET A 168 -12.07 -4.06 -27.96
N PRO A 169 -12.30 -4.39 -26.68
CA PRO A 169 -13.63 -4.31 -26.07
C PRO A 169 -14.06 -2.85 -25.89
N ILE A 170 -15.32 -2.54 -26.21
CA ILE A 170 -15.90 -1.18 -26.08
C ILE A 170 -17.19 -1.19 -25.26
N GLY A 171 -17.53 -0.03 -24.66
CA GLY A 171 -18.80 0.17 -23.96
C GLY A 171 -19.17 -0.96 -22.99
N ARG A 172 -20.26 -1.67 -23.27
CA ARG A 172 -20.78 -2.77 -22.44
C ARG A 172 -19.82 -3.96 -22.37
N GLU A 173 -19.09 -4.29 -23.42
CA GLU A 173 -18.16 -5.43 -23.44
C GLU A 173 -17.04 -5.22 -22.43
N ARG A 174 -16.49 -4.00 -22.43
CA ARG A 174 -15.47 -3.60 -21.46
C ARG A 174 -16.01 -3.64 -20.03
N ALA A 175 -17.27 -3.23 -19.84
CA ALA A 175 -17.94 -3.30 -18.55
C ALA A 175 -18.10 -4.75 -18.03
N GLU A 176 -18.43 -5.70 -18.92
CA GLU A 176 -18.52 -7.12 -18.56
C GLU A 176 -17.16 -7.71 -18.19
N LEU A 177 -16.07 -7.32 -18.86
CA LEU A 177 -14.73 -7.74 -18.46
C LEU A 177 -14.36 -7.28 -17.03
N TYR A 178 -14.78 -6.08 -16.60
CA TYR A 178 -14.55 -5.65 -15.21
C TYR A 178 -15.32 -6.49 -14.20
N LYS A 179 -16.58 -6.84 -14.52
CA LYS A 179 -17.40 -7.70 -13.66
C LYS A 179 -16.77 -9.08 -13.52
N GLN A 180 -16.27 -9.64 -14.62
CA GLN A 180 -15.56 -10.93 -14.62
C GLN A 180 -14.27 -10.88 -13.80
N ALA A 181 -13.57 -9.73 -13.78
CA ALA A 181 -12.35 -9.54 -13.00
C ALA A 181 -12.60 -9.20 -11.52
N PHE A 182 -13.87 -9.12 -11.07
CA PHE A 182 -14.26 -8.80 -9.68
C PHE A 182 -13.59 -7.52 -9.12
N LEU A 183 -13.41 -6.50 -9.96
CA LEU A 183 -12.71 -5.28 -9.56
C LEU A 183 -13.61 -4.35 -8.74
N SER A 184 -13.03 -3.77 -7.70
CA SER A 184 -13.61 -2.62 -7.02
C SER A 184 -13.66 -1.41 -7.96
N PRO A 185 -14.59 -0.45 -7.82
CA PRO A 185 -14.53 0.87 -8.46
C PRO A 185 -13.15 1.54 -8.44
N ARG A 186 -12.41 1.50 -7.31
CA ARG A 186 -11.03 2.03 -7.26
C ARG A 186 -10.06 1.22 -8.13
N ALA A 187 -10.07 -0.11 -8.03
CA ALA A 187 -9.24 -0.97 -8.87
C ALA A 187 -9.61 -0.85 -10.36
N THR A 188 -10.89 -0.63 -10.67
CA THR A 188 -11.40 -0.39 -12.02
C THR A 188 -10.82 0.89 -12.61
N ARG A 189 -10.74 1.97 -11.82
CA ARG A 189 -10.10 3.23 -12.25
C ARG A 189 -8.62 3.02 -12.58
N LEU A 190 -7.86 2.35 -11.71
CA LEU A 190 -6.45 2.06 -11.94
C LEU A 190 -6.23 1.16 -13.15
N ALA A 191 -7.01 0.07 -13.26
CA ALA A 191 -6.95 -0.84 -14.40
C ALA A 191 -7.33 -0.16 -15.72
N ASN A 192 -8.16 0.90 -15.67
CA ASN A 192 -8.52 1.70 -16.85
C ASN A 192 -7.45 2.64 -17.33
N LYS A 193 -6.70 3.25 -16.41
CA LYS A 193 -5.47 3.98 -16.72
C LYS A 193 -4.47 3.00 -17.37
N GLY A 194 -4.45 1.77 -16.86
CA GLY A 194 -3.53 0.73 -17.32
C GLY A 194 -2.10 1.15 -17.02
N ASP A 195 -1.16 0.56 -17.76
CA ASP A 195 0.23 0.99 -17.72
C ASP A 195 0.94 0.60 -19.02
N PRO A 196 0.89 1.41 -20.07
CA PRO A 196 1.49 1.05 -21.35
C PRO A 196 3.02 0.93 -21.29
N ASN A 197 3.66 1.58 -20.31
CA ASN A 197 5.12 1.69 -20.24
C ASN A 197 5.73 0.83 -19.14
N ASN A 198 4.93 0.03 -18.42
CA ASN A 198 5.33 -0.70 -17.21
C ASN A 198 6.09 0.23 -16.23
N ARG A 199 5.53 1.42 -15.98
CA ARG A 199 6.04 2.40 -15.01
C ARG A 199 5.46 2.10 -13.63
N PHE A 200 6.35 1.81 -12.69
CA PHE A 200 6.02 1.49 -11.29
C PHE A 200 6.20 2.70 -10.36
N THR A 201 6.33 3.93 -10.90
CA THR A 201 6.71 5.12 -10.12
C THR A 201 5.80 5.32 -8.91
N ASP A 202 4.48 5.25 -9.10
CA ASP A 202 3.50 5.44 -8.02
C ASP A 202 3.65 4.37 -6.94
N GLU A 203 3.74 3.11 -7.36
CA GLU A 203 3.85 1.95 -6.48
C GLU A 203 5.16 1.99 -5.69
N VAL A 204 6.29 2.25 -6.35
CA VAL A 204 7.61 2.33 -5.73
C VAL A 204 7.67 3.50 -4.77
N THR A 205 7.13 4.67 -5.14
CA THR A 205 7.08 5.85 -4.26
C THR A 205 6.34 5.54 -2.95
N VAL A 206 5.14 4.98 -3.04
CA VAL A 206 4.30 4.67 -1.87
C VAL A 206 4.94 3.58 -1.01
N VAL A 207 5.39 2.48 -1.61
CA VAL A 207 5.98 1.35 -0.88
C VAL A 207 7.26 1.76 -0.18
N THR A 208 8.13 2.48 -0.88
CA THR A 208 9.41 2.94 -0.34
C THR A 208 9.20 3.92 0.80
N ALA A 209 8.29 4.90 0.67
CA ALA A 209 8.00 5.86 1.73
C ALA A 209 7.49 5.17 3.01
N VAL A 210 6.57 4.20 2.88
CA VAL A 210 6.03 3.45 4.02
C VAL A 210 7.09 2.55 4.67
N ILE A 211 7.83 1.78 3.88
CA ILE A 211 8.85 0.87 4.42
C ILE A 211 10.00 1.67 5.03
N HIS A 212 10.43 2.77 4.40
CA HIS A 212 11.42 3.69 4.97
C HIS A 212 11.02 4.15 6.36
N SER A 213 9.77 4.57 6.56
CA SER A 213 9.26 4.98 7.87
C SER A 213 9.40 3.88 8.92
N LEU A 214 9.01 2.65 8.57
CA LEU A 214 9.04 1.48 9.48
C LEU A 214 10.46 1.02 9.80
N ILE A 215 11.39 1.08 8.84
CA ILE A 215 12.77 0.62 9.03
C ILE A 215 13.63 1.67 9.72
N ASN A 216 13.52 2.93 9.32
CA ASN A 216 14.35 3.99 9.88
C ASN A 216 13.76 4.61 11.14
N GLN A 217 12.57 4.17 11.56
CA GLN A 217 11.89 4.68 12.76
C GLN A 217 11.67 6.20 12.69
N ARG A 218 11.27 6.68 11.51
CA ARG A 218 11.03 8.10 11.24
C ARG A 218 9.62 8.30 10.71
N ASP A 219 9.00 9.40 11.08
CA ASP A 219 7.70 9.77 10.53
C ASP A 219 7.89 10.24 9.09
N VAL A 220 6.90 10.02 8.24
CA VAL A 220 6.99 10.33 6.80
C VAL A 220 5.80 11.14 6.34
N VAL A 221 6.07 12.14 5.51
CA VAL A 221 5.04 12.86 4.74
C VAL A 221 5.31 12.66 3.26
N LEU A 222 4.39 11.99 2.58
CA LEU A 222 4.35 11.86 1.12
C LEU A 222 3.46 12.95 0.53
N LEU A 223 4.05 13.83 -0.26
CA LEU A 223 3.35 14.87 -0.99
C LEU A 223 3.03 14.39 -2.40
N SER A 224 1.74 14.42 -2.78
CA SER A 224 1.32 14.14 -4.15
C SER A 224 -0.04 14.77 -4.46
N PHE A 225 -0.23 15.15 -5.73
CA PHE A 225 -1.51 15.56 -6.29
C PHE A 225 -2.19 14.46 -7.12
N ASP A 226 -1.58 13.27 -7.24
CA ASP A 226 -2.15 12.16 -8.01
C ASP A 226 -3.02 11.34 -7.08
N ALA A 227 -4.30 11.20 -7.44
CA ALA A 227 -5.25 10.37 -6.72
C ALA A 227 -4.81 8.89 -6.68
N ASP A 228 -4.00 8.44 -7.65
CA ASP A 228 -3.48 7.08 -7.68
C ASP A 228 -2.50 6.82 -6.53
N ILE A 229 -1.71 7.81 -6.12
CA ILE A 229 -0.83 7.70 -4.93
C ILE A 229 -1.66 7.45 -3.67
N PHE A 230 -2.80 8.13 -3.52
CA PHE A 230 -3.71 7.91 -2.38
C PHE A 230 -4.35 6.51 -2.42
N ASP A 231 -4.77 6.05 -3.59
CA ASP A 231 -5.34 4.71 -3.76
C ASP A 231 -4.32 3.61 -3.51
N GLN A 232 -3.08 3.80 -3.95
CA GLN A 232 -1.99 2.86 -3.70
C GLN A 232 -1.56 2.87 -2.23
N PHE A 233 -1.52 4.04 -1.58
CA PHE A 233 -1.24 4.14 -0.15
C PHE A 233 -2.31 3.46 0.70
N TYR A 234 -3.59 3.72 0.44
CA TYR A 234 -4.70 3.03 1.10
C TYR A 234 -4.58 1.51 0.96
N LYS A 235 -4.23 1.06 -0.26
CA LYS A 235 -4.15 -0.36 -0.51
C LYS A 235 -2.97 -1.01 0.18
N LEU A 236 -1.78 -0.41 0.08
CA LEU A 236 -0.57 -0.91 0.72
C LEU A 236 -0.77 -1.08 2.22
N THR A 237 -1.27 -0.03 2.87
CA THR A 237 -1.50 -0.03 4.31
C THR A 237 -2.53 -1.08 4.73
N SER A 238 -3.57 -1.33 3.92
CA SER A 238 -4.50 -2.44 4.15
C SER A 238 -3.82 -3.80 4.02
N LEU A 239 -2.97 -3.98 3.00
CA LEU A 239 -2.25 -5.24 2.79
C LEU A 239 -1.28 -5.51 3.95
N LEU A 240 -0.46 -4.52 4.32
CA LEU A 240 0.49 -4.60 5.43
C LEU A 240 -0.19 -4.93 6.76
N ARG A 241 -1.32 -4.28 7.05
CA ARG A 241 -2.12 -4.57 8.24
C ARG A 241 -2.55 -6.04 8.30
N ASP A 242 -3.14 -6.52 7.22
CA ASP A 242 -3.71 -7.86 7.17
C ASP A 242 -2.59 -8.93 7.16
N ASP A 243 -1.47 -8.65 6.49
CA ASP A 243 -0.26 -9.49 6.49
C ASP A 243 0.37 -9.56 7.88
N TYR A 244 0.48 -8.42 8.57
CA TYR A 244 1.00 -8.37 9.94
C TYR A 244 0.10 -9.13 10.92
N ALA A 245 -1.21 -8.94 10.83
CA ALA A 245 -2.16 -9.70 11.64
C ALA A 245 -2.06 -11.21 11.36
N SER A 246 -1.82 -11.60 10.10
CA SER A 246 -1.62 -12.99 9.71
C SER A 246 -0.31 -13.58 10.23
N PHE A 247 0.77 -12.80 10.20
CA PHE A 247 2.07 -13.15 10.80
C PHE A 247 1.92 -13.41 12.30
N ARG A 248 1.34 -12.45 13.04
CA ARG A 248 1.14 -12.57 14.50
C ARG A 248 0.21 -13.72 14.86
N LEU A 249 -0.84 -13.95 14.07
CA LEU A 249 -1.75 -15.09 14.26
C LEU A 249 -1.02 -16.42 14.05
N ALA A 250 -0.15 -16.51 13.04
CA ALA A 250 0.58 -17.74 12.77
C ALA A 250 1.52 -18.12 13.93
N ASP A 251 2.16 -17.12 14.54
CA ASP A 251 2.98 -17.31 15.74
C ASP A 251 2.13 -17.73 16.95
N ASP A 252 1.06 -16.98 17.20
CA ASP A 252 0.17 -17.25 18.34
C ASP A 252 -0.54 -18.61 18.23
N TYR A 253 -0.89 -19.08 17.03
CA TYR A 253 -1.49 -20.40 16.83
C TYR A 253 -0.55 -21.54 17.23
N ILE A 254 0.76 -21.38 17.04
CA ILE A 254 1.74 -22.39 17.44
C ILE A 254 1.88 -22.45 18.96
N GLU A 255 1.87 -21.29 19.60
CA GLU A 255 2.10 -21.17 21.04
C GLU A 255 0.82 -21.41 21.86
N ASN A 256 -0.33 -21.05 21.31
CA ASN A 256 -1.62 -21.01 22.01
C ASN A 256 -2.72 -21.69 21.18
N ALA A 257 -2.45 -22.87 20.62
CA ALA A 257 -3.39 -23.59 19.76
C ALA A 257 -4.79 -23.79 20.38
N ASN A 258 -4.88 -23.92 21.71
CA ASN A 258 -6.12 -24.05 22.47
C ASN A 258 -7.02 -22.80 22.45
N ARG A 259 -6.49 -21.62 22.10
CA ARG A 259 -7.27 -20.39 21.90
C ARG A 259 -8.13 -20.47 20.63
N TYR A 260 -7.72 -21.33 19.69
CA TYR A 260 -8.37 -21.50 18.41
C TYR A 260 -9.35 -22.67 18.51
N GLY A 261 -10.50 -22.53 17.85
CA GLY A 261 -11.52 -23.55 17.87
C GLY A 261 -11.23 -24.67 16.89
N THR A 262 -12.29 -25.22 16.29
CA THR A 262 -12.18 -26.35 15.38
C THR A 262 -11.26 -26.05 14.19
N LYS A 263 -10.43 -27.03 13.85
CA LYS A 263 -9.65 -27.05 12.61
C LYS A 263 -10.46 -27.70 11.49
N TYR A 264 -10.59 -27.01 10.37
CA TYR A 264 -11.32 -27.44 9.19
C TYR A 264 -10.35 -27.73 8.05
N CYS A 265 -10.38 -28.95 7.51
CA CYS A 265 -9.67 -29.27 6.26
C CYS A 265 -10.38 -28.58 5.09
N LEU A 266 -9.63 -27.91 4.21
CA LEU A 266 -10.24 -27.15 3.11
C LEU A 266 -10.64 -28.01 1.90
N GLY A 267 -10.30 -29.30 1.90
CA GLY A 267 -10.55 -30.22 0.78
C GLY A 267 -12.02 -30.43 0.38
N ASN A 268 -12.96 -30.02 1.25
CA ASN A 268 -14.41 -30.19 1.07
C ASN A 268 -15.13 -28.87 0.68
N TYR A 269 -14.39 -27.79 0.41
CA TYR A 269 -14.96 -26.47 0.16
C TYR A 269 -14.56 -25.96 -1.22
N GLU A 270 -15.34 -26.33 -2.25
CA GLU A 270 -15.05 -26.06 -3.68
C GLU A 270 -14.91 -24.57 -4.01
N ASP A 271 -15.57 -23.70 -3.24
CA ASP A 271 -15.46 -22.25 -3.40
C ASP A 271 -14.05 -21.71 -3.10
N LEU A 272 -13.22 -22.48 -2.39
CA LEU A 272 -11.84 -22.15 -2.09
C LEU A 272 -10.84 -22.67 -3.13
N ASP A 273 -11.24 -23.62 -3.99
CA ASP A 273 -10.33 -24.32 -4.91
C ASP A 273 -9.45 -23.39 -5.76
N PRO A 274 -9.92 -22.22 -6.26
CA PRO A 274 -9.06 -21.31 -7.02
C PRO A 274 -7.85 -20.77 -6.24
N LEU A 275 -7.86 -20.84 -4.91
CA LEU A 275 -6.79 -20.33 -4.05
C LEU A 275 -5.78 -21.40 -3.61
N LEU A 276 -6.08 -22.68 -3.80
CA LEU A 276 -5.34 -23.79 -3.19
C LEU A 276 -4.44 -24.52 -4.20
N LEU A 277 -3.20 -24.81 -3.81
CA LEU A 277 -2.36 -25.78 -4.52
C LEU A 277 -2.67 -27.20 -4.02
N ASP A 278 -2.65 -27.37 -2.70
CA ASP A 278 -3.01 -28.62 -2.05
C ASP A 278 -4.14 -28.36 -1.03
N LYS A 279 -5.35 -28.76 -1.42
CA LYS A 279 -6.56 -28.58 -0.60
C LYS A 279 -6.60 -29.48 0.63
N HIS A 280 -5.88 -30.62 0.61
CA HIS A 280 -5.82 -31.54 1.74
C HIS A 280 -4.76 -31.12 2.76
N ALA A 281 -3.70 -30.45 2.31
CA ALA A 281 -2.75 -29.79 3.20
C ALA A 281 -3.30 -28.49 3.80
N SER A 282 -4.18 -27.79 3.09
CA SER A 282 -4.72 -26.50 3.52
C SER A 282 -5.82 -26.65 4.58
N PHE A 283 -5.84 -25.73 5.55
CA PHE A 283 -6.84 -25.76 6.63
C PHE A 283 -7.26 -24.35 7.07
N ALA A 284 -8.44 -24.25 7.65
CA ALA A 284 -8.89 -23.09 8.41
C ALA A 284 -8.98 -23.43 9.89
N VAL A 285 -8.80 -22.43 10.75
CA VAL A 285 -9.05 -22.53 12.19
C VAL A 285 -10.01 -21.44 12.62
N GLU A 286 -10.92 -21.78 13.53
CA GLU A 286 -11.75 -20.76 14.18
C GLU A 286 -10.85 -19.87 15.02
N ARG A 287 -11.08 -18.56 14.94
CA ARG A 287 -10.38 -17.56 15.76
C ARG A 287 -11.38 -16.63 16.44
N PRO A 288 -10.99 -15.99 17.55
CA PRO A 288 -11.76 -14.89 18.11
C PRO A 288 -12.02 -13.77 17.09
N HIS A 289 -13.18 -13.11 17.21
CA HIS A 289 -13.56 -11.98 16.36
C HIS A 289 -12.62 -10.78 16.54
N HIS A 290 -12.33 -10.44 17.79
CA HIS A 290 -11.35 -9.42 18.16
C HIS A 290 -9.94 -9.95 17.96
N LEU A 291 -9.05 -9.09 17.46
CA LEU A 291 -7.65 -9.44 17.17
C LEU A 291 -6.66 -8.65 18.04
N GLY A 292 -7.16 -7.96 19.07
CA GLY A 292 -6.32 -7.17 19.97
C GLY A 292 -5.25 -7.99 20.68
N TYR A 293 -5.52 -9.27 20.94
CA TYR A 293 -4.56 -10.20 21.56
C TYR A 293 -3.31 -10.48 20.70
N LEU A 294 -3.33 -10.15 19.40
CA LEU A 294 -2.18 -10.29 18.50
C LEU A 294 -1.26 -9.08 18.52
N LEU A 295 -1.75 -7.95 19.04
CA LEU A 295 -1.02 -6.69 19.05
C LEU A 295 -0.13 -6.58 20.28
N PRO A 296 1.00 -5.85 20.17
CA PRO A 296 1.79 -5.46 21.34
C PRO A 296 0.93 -4.65 22.32
N GLU A 297 1.18 -4.78 23.62
CA GLU A 297 0.51 -3.96 24.65
C GLU A 297 0.86 -2.48 24.52
N HIS A 298 2.11 -2.19 24.10
CA HIS A 298 2.65 -0.85 23.95
C HIS A 298 3.30 -0.67 22.58
N PRO A 299 2.50 -0.56 21.50
CA PRO A 299 3.04 -0.46 20.15
C PRO A 299 3.78 0.87 19.96
N THR A 300 4.98 0.81 19.41
CA THR A 300 5.69 2.01 18.93
C THR A 300 5.23 2.32 17.52
N ASN A 301 4.50 3.43 17.36
CA ASN A 301 3.89 3.80 16.08
C ASN A 301 4.71 4.86 15.34
N ARG A 302 4.82 4.69 14.02
CA ARG A 302 5.30 5.69 13.06
C ARG A 302 4.16 6.23 12.23
N LEU A 303 4.13 7.54 12.07
CA LEU A 303 3.09 8.23 11.34
C LEU A 303 3.53 8.43 9.90
N ILE A 304 2.74 7.87 8.98
CA ILE A 304 2.92 8.11 7.55
C ILE A 304 1.69 8.86 7.03
N HIS A 305 1.95 10.02 6.43
CA HIS A 305 0.93 10.89 5.87
C HIS A 305 1.06 10.92 4.35
N VAL A 306 -0.08 10.95 3.65
CA VAL A 306 -0.17 11.32 2.23
C VAL A 306 -1.02 12.57 2.13
N ILE A 307 -0.48 13.62 1.52
CA ILE A 307 -1.10 14.96 1.51
C ILE A 307 -1.07 15.53 0.10
N ALA A 308 -2.21 16.09 -0.33
CA ALA A 308 -2.32 16.95 -1.50
C ALA A 308 -2.17 18.41 -1.03
N PRO A 309 -1.03 19.07 -1.28
CA PRO A 309 -0.71 20.37 -0.69
C PRO A 309 -1.37 21.55 -1.44
N GLU A 310 -2.69 21.51 -1.61
CA GLU A 310 -3.52 22.61 -2.14
C GLU A 310 -4.58 23.08 -1.15
N ALA A 311 -5.09 24.29 -1.33
CA ALA A 311 -6.17 24.81 -0.52
C ALA A 311 -7.40 23.90 -0.64
N GLY A 312 -7.78 23.25 0.47
CA GLY A 312 -8.90 22.30 0.50
C GLY A 312 -8.52 20.88 0.08
N GLY A 313 -7.24 20.60 -0.14
CA GLY A 313 -6.73 19.30 -0.55
C GLY A 313 -7.06 18.18 0.43
N SER A 314 -6.97 16.95 -0.08
CA SER A 314 -7.21 15.74 0.71
C SER A 314 -5.94 15.29 1.45
N GLY A 315 -6.15 14.63 2.57
CA GLY A 315 -5.09 13.90 3.27
C GLY A 315 -5.54 12.56 3.80
N MET A 316 -4.58 11.63 3.85
CA MET A 316 -4.72 10.33 4.48
C MET A 316 -3.52 10.11 5.38
N TRP A 317 -3.69 9.34 6.45
CA TRP A 317 -2.57 8.90 7.26
C TRP A 317 -2.77 7.49 7.77
N TRP A 318 -1.66 6.88 8.16
CA TRP A 318 -1.61 5.55 8.75
C TRP A 318 -0.56 5.52 9.86
N ALA A 319 -0.87 4.83 10.96
CA ALA A 319 0.06 4.56 12.04
C ALA A 319 0.59 3.14 11.85
N GLY A 320 1.84 3.03 11.39
CA GLY A 320 2.54 1.76 11.24
C GLY A 320 3.26 1.38 12.53
N MET A 321 3.17 0.12 12.94
CA MET A 321 3.88 -0.38 14.12
C MET A 321 5.30 -0.78 13.77
N GLU A 322 6.27 -0.42 14.61
CA GLU A 322 7.68 -0.80 14.48
C GLU A 322 7.87 -2.32 14.32
N GLU A 323 7.06 -3.11 15.02
CA GLU A 323 7.09 -4.57 15.00
C GLU A 323 6.79 -5.15 13.60
N MET A 324 6.20 -4.38 12.68
CA MET A 324 6.03 -4.77 11.28
C MET A 324 7.37 -5.01 10.57
N ARG A 325 8.49 -4.51 11.10
CA ARG A 325 9.84 -4.85 10.61
C ARG A 325 10.08 -6.37 10.58
N GLN A 326 9.56 -7.10 11.57
CA GLN A 326 9.69 -8.56 11.61
C GLN A 326 8.95 -9.21 10.43
N LEU A 327 7.72 -8.77 10.15
CA LEU A 327 6.98 -9.20 8.96
C LEU A 327 7.78 -8.92 7.69
N LEU A 328 8.33 -7.71 7.54
CA LEU A 328 9.10 -7.34 6.35
C LEU A 328 10.35 -8.23 6.17
N SER A 329 11.03 -8.60 7.26
CA SER A 329 12.14 -9.56 7.23
C SER A 329 11.68 -10.98 6.82
N ILE A 330 10.50 -11.42 7.28
CA ILE A 330 9.91 -12.67 6.82
C ILE A 330 9.56 -12.60 5.32
N LYS A 331 8.97 -11.50 4.85
CA LYS A 331 8.67 -11.30 3.42
C LYS A 331 9.95 -11.35 2.57
N GLU A 332 11.03 -10.73 3.06
CA GLU A 332 12.34 -10.73 2.40
C GLU A 332 12.88 -12.16 2.22
N THR A 333 12.90 -12.93 3.30
CA THR A 333 13.51 -14.27 3.33
C THR A 333 12.65 -15.32 2.63
N THR A 334 11.33 -15.15 2.63
CA THR A 334 10.37 -16.13 2.08
C THR A 334 9.83 -15.79 0.70
N PHE A 335 10.26 -14.67 0.11
CA PHE A 335 9.78 -14.17 -1.18
C PHE A 335 8.29 -13.81 -1.21
N GLY A 336 7.71 -13.44 -0.05
CA GLY A 336 6.32 -12.97 0.01
C GLY A 336 5.40 -13.67 1.00
N ARG A 337 5.85 -14.65 1.78
CA ARG A 337 4.98 -15.29 2.79
C ARG A 337 4.86 -14.43 4.05
N ASN A 338 3.78 -14.64 4.79
CA ASN A 338 3.52 -14.03 6.10
C ASN A 338 4.19 -14.80 7.25
N THR A 339 4.61 -16.04 7.04
CA THR A 339 5.23 -16.87 8.09
C THR A 339 6.14 -17.95 7.50
N VAL A 340 7.17 -18.33 8.26
CA VAL A 340 8.02 -19.51 8.01
C VAL A 340 7.62 -20.72 8.84
N ARG A 341 6.81 -20.54 9.89
CA ARG A 341 6.63 -21.56 10.94
C ARG A 341 5.62 -22.66 10.58
N HIS A 342 4.91 -22.54 9.46
CA HIS A 342 3.89 -23.49 9.01
C HIS A 342 4.31 -24.28 7.76
N GLY A 343 5.60 -24.60 7.64
CA GLY A 343 6.14 -25.45 6.57
C GLY A 343 5.98 -24.79 5.20
N ASP A 344 5.19 -25.39 4.32
CA ASP A 344 4.84 -24.88 2.99
C ASP A 344 3.65 -23.90 2.99
N LYS A 345 2.91 -23.78 4.10
CA LYS A 345 1.64 -23.03 4.15
C LYS A 345 1.82 -21.56 4.50
N ASN A 346 1.15 -20.67 3.78
CA ASN A 346 1.05 -19.27 4.15
C ASN A 346 -0.19 -19.02 5.02
N ALA A 347 -0.11 -18.04 5.92
CA ALA A 347 -1.20 -17.71 6.84
C ALA A 347 -1.95 -16.46 6.41
N TYR A 348 -3.27 -16.46 6.57
CA TYR A 348 -4.17 -15.36 6.24
C TYR A 348 -5.23 -15.18 7.33
N ILE A 349 -5.32 -13.98 7.91
CA ILE A 349 -6.32 -13.63 8.93
C ILE A 349 -7.75 -13.52 8.35
N THR A 350 -7.83 -13.37 7.04
CA THR A 350 -9.06 -13.25 6.26
C THR A 350 -8.75 -13.53 4.79
N LEU A 351 -9.72 -14.13 4.08
CA LEU A 351 -9.72 -14.20 2.61
C LEU A 351 -10.66 -13.15 2.00
N MET A 352 -11.22 -12.24 2.80
CA MET A 352 -11.99 -11.12 2.26
C MET A 352 -11.05 -10.10 1.59
N PRO A 353 -11.48 -9.48 0.47
CA PRO A 353 -12.78 -9.65 -0.19
C PRO A 353 -12.84 -10.83 -1.17
N CYS A 354 -11.74 -11.54 -1.39
CA CYS A 354 -11.60 -12.61 -2.38
C CYS A 354 -12.70 -13.67 -2.26
N ILE A 355 -12.98 -14.09 -1.03
CA ILE A 355 -14.06 -15.02 -0.70
C ILE A 355 -14.84 -14.40 0.45
N GLU A 356 -16.00 -13.85 0.13
CA GLU A 356 -16.79 -13.09 1.09
C GLU A 356 -17.32 -13.97 2.22
N ARG A 357 -17.79 -15.18 1.88
CA ARG A 357 -18.42 -16.12 2.80
C ARG A 357 -18.03 -17.53 2.40
N PRO A 358 -16.87 -18.03 2.86
CA PRO A 358 -16.52 -19.41 2.60
C PRO A 358 -17.63 -20.32 3.11
N GLN A 359 -17.87 -21.45 2.45
CA GLN A 359 -18.92 -22.42 2.85
C GLN A 359 -18.67 -23.09 4.23
N LEU A 360 -17.69 -22.60 4.99
CA LEU A 360 -17.44 -22.94 6.38
C LEU A 360 -18.66 -22.63 7.29
N PRO A 361 -18.77 -23.28 8.47
CA PRO A 361 -19.89 -23.06 9.39
C PRO A 361 -20.19 -21.57 9.66
N LYS A 362 -21.47 -21.21 9.51
CA LYS A 362 -21.95 -19.83 9.64
C LYS A 362 -21.73 -19.28 11.06
N LYS A 363 -21.53 -17.96 11.17
CA LYS A 363 -21.36 -17.17 12.42
C LYS A 363 -20.01 -17.32 13.14
N LYS A 364 -18.97 -17.81 12.46
CA LYS A 364 -17.61 -17.85 13.00
C LYS A 364 -16.64 -16.99 12.18
N THR A 365 -15.53 -16.61 12.79
CA THR A 365 -14.39 -16.01 12.11
C THR A 365 -13.27 -17.02 11.97
N TYR A 366 -12.62 -17.02 10.81
CA TYR A 366 -11.59 -17.98 10.47
C TYR A 366 -10.25 -17.30 10.18
N ALA A 367 -9.18 -18.02 10.46
CA ALA A 367 -7.88 -17.82 9.83
C ALA A 367 -7.56 -19.01 8.95
N PHE A 368 -6.79 -18.78 7.90
CA PHE A 368 -6.55 -19.75 6.83
C PHE A 368 -5.05 -20.02 6.72
N PHE A 369 -4.69 -21.28 6.61
CA PHE A 369 -3.34 -21.76 6.37
C PHE A 369 -3.35 -22.50 5.03
N LEU A 370 -2.89 -21.82 3.99
CA LEU A 370 -3.02 -22.27 2.61
C LEU A 370 -1.68 -22.82 2.11
N SER A 371 -1.66 -24.06 1.62
CA SER A 371 -0.62 -24.52 0.72
C SER A 371 -0.98 -23.94 -0.66
N ASP A 372 -0.34 -22.84 -1.03
CA ASP A 372 -0.80 -21.96 -2.09
C ASP A 372 -0.02 -22.11 -3.39
N GLN A 373 -0.72 -21.88 -4.51
CA GLN A 373 -0.06 -21.80 -5.81
C GLN A 373 0.67 -20.47 -5.88
N THR A 374 1.97 -20.50 -6.16
CA THR A 374 2.78 -19.28 -6.27
C THR A 374 2.99 -18.94 -7.73
N LEU A 375 2.49 -17.77 -8.13
CA LEU A 375 2.83 -17.16 -9.41
C LEU A 375 4.29 -16.70 -9.33
N LYS A 376 5.14 -17.29 -10.17
CA LYS A 376 6.51 -16.80 -10.37
C LYS A 376 6.45 -15.56 -11.25
N VAL A 377 6.46 -14.40 -10.64
CA VAL A 377 6.55 -13.13 -11.37
C VAL A 377 8.02 -12.80 -11.59
N GLN A 378 8.40 -12.59 -12.85
CA GLN A 378 9.70 -12.04 -13.22
C GLN A 378 9.60 -10.52 -13.28
N TRP A 379 10.36 -9.82 -12.44
CA TRP A 379 10.42 -8.37 -12.43
C TRP A 379 11.56 -7.91 -13.34
N MET A 380 11.25 -7.65 -14.62
CA MET A 380 12.26 -7.46 -15.67
C MET A 380 13.01 -6.12 -15.60
N ASN A 381 12.47 -5.10 -14.94
CA ASN A 381 13.04 -3.73 -15.00
C ASN A 381 14.21 -3.47 -14.03
N SER A 382 14.54 -4.38 -13.11
CA SER A 382 15.60 -4.17 -12.11
C SER A 382 16.82 -5.09 -12.26
N GLY A 383 16.86 -5.90 -13.32
CA GLY A 383 17.90 -6.93 -13.50
C GLY A 383 17.86 -8.06 -12.46
N ILE A 384 16.84 -8.10 -11.59
CA ILE A 384 16.68 -9.15 -10.59
C ILE A 384 15.78 -10.25 -11.15
N LEU A 385 16.38 -11.38 -11.49
CA LEU A 385 15.66 -12.64 -11.70
C LEU A 385 15.41 -13.33 -10.35
N ALA A 386 14.68 -12.69 -9.43
CA ALA A 386 14.24 -13.33 -8.21
C ALA A 386 12.79 -13.80 -8.41
N PRO A 387 12.51 -15.11 -8.28
CA PRO A 387 11.14 -15.58 -8.33
C PRO A 387 10.40 -15.05 -7.10
N LEU A 388 9.52 -14.06 -7.29
CA LEU A 388 8.58 -13.66 -6.27
C LEU A 388 7.54 -14.76 -6.10
N ARG A 389 7.05 -14.96 -4.87
CA ARG A 389 5.94 -15.85 -4.57
C ARG A 389 4.71 -15.01 -4.29
N ILE A 390 3.91 -14.80 -5.32
CA ILE A 390 2.59 -14.17 -5.17
C ILE A 390 1.57 -15.29 -5.24
N SER A 391 0.89 -15.54 -4.12
CA SER A 391 -0.18 -16.53 -4.11
C SER A 391 -1.42 -16.02 -4.82
N ASN A 392 -2.32 -16.93 -5.23
CA ASN A 392 -3.63 -16.52 -5.73
C ASN A 392 -4.42 -15.73 -4.67
N ALA A 393 -4.25 -16.04 -3.38
CA ALA A 393 -4.87 -15.27 -2.31
C ALA A 393 -4.29 -13.84 -2.23
N ASP A 394 -2.98 -13.67 -2.36
CA ASP A 394 -2.34 -12.34 -2.37
C ASP A 394 -2.73 -11.53 -3.61
N PHE A 395 -2.77 -12.16 -4.78
CA PHE A 395 -3.29 -11.56 -6.02
C PHE A 395 -4.72 -11.05 -5.82
N MET A 396 -5.62 -11.91 -5.33
CA MET A 396 -7.02 -11.56 -5.15
C MET A 396 -7.21 -10.46 -4.10
N ARG A 397 -6.41 -10.49 -3.02
CA ARG A 397 -6.41 -9.44 -1.98
C ARG A 397 -5.90 -8.12 -2.54
N ALA A 398 -4.96 -8.14 -3.47
CA ALA A 398 -4.44 -6.94 -4.11
C ALA A 398 -5.45 -6.28 -5.06
N VAL A 399 -6.26 -7.05 -5.79
CA VAL A 399 -7.23 -6.49 -6.76
C VAL A 399 -8.57 -6.10 -6.12
N ALA A 400 -8.98 -6.78 -5.05
CA ALA A 400 -10.27 -6.54 -4.42
C ALA A 400 -10.16 -5.54 -3.27
N ASP A 401 -11.08 -4.58 -3.15
CA ASP A 401 -11.12 -3.61 -2.04
C ASP A 401 -12.31 -3.84 -1.12
N VAL A 402 -12.14 -3.54 0.17
CA VAL A 402 -13.25 -3.47 1.14
C VAL A 402 -13.86 -2.07 1.01
N GLU A 403 -14.62 -1.82 -0.06
CA GLU A 403 -15.11 -0.48 -0.39
C GLU A 403 -16.14 0.09 0.58
N THR A 404 -16.63 -0.70 1.53
CA THR A 404 -17.49 -0.22 2.60
C THR A 404 -17.04 -0.82 3.92
N PRO A 405 -16.78 0.00 4.96
CA PRO A 405 -16.93 -0.43 6.34
C PRO A 405 -18.31 -1.08 6.46
N ARG A 406 -18.37 -2.41 6.38
CA ARG A 406 -19.61 -3.11 6.69
C ARG A 406 -19.89 -2.76 8.15
N ARG A 407 -21.06 -2.16 8.42
CA ARG A 407 -21.56 -2.02 9.78
C ARG A 407 -21.72 -3.45 10.33
N PHE A 408 -20.73 -3.92 11.08
CA PHE A 408 -20.75 -5.18 11.83
C PHE A 408 -21.32 -4.97 13.22
#